data_AF-A0A938UXW7-F1
#
_entry.id   AF-A0A938UXW7-F1
#
_cell.length_a   1.000
_cell.length_b   1.000
_cell.length_c   1.000
_cell.angle_alpha   90.00
_cell.angle_beta   90.00
_cell.angle_gamma   90.00
#
_symmetry.space_group_name_H-M   'P 1'
#
loop_
_entity.id
_entity.type
_entity.pdbx_description
1 polymer ?
#
loop_
_entity_poly.entity_id
_entity_poly.type
_entity_poly.pdbx_seq_one_letter_code
_entity_poly.pdbx_strand_id
1 'polypeptide(L)'
;WTDIPLVGLAFHSPLYFVAKKELFRYPLVKHYISLGGGIPVDREKSIRTLDSFKMLIALLKANEKIVIFPEGTYFKNIVGGGKSRLLRMILKSQEDLKQKIPFIPVGIHYGERKGWRRRVEICIGSPLFAERESDAVALTERTMEEISRLCRLPRQSSENKDNLLRTPRLPDGQAN
;
A
#
# COMPACT_ATOMS: atom_id res chain seq x y z
N TRP A 1 -1.87 10.69 -4.33
CA TRP A 1 -3.22 10.49 -4.90
C TRP A 1 -3.20 10.33 -6.43
N THR A 2 -2.24 10.93 -7.14
CA THR A 2 -1.98 10.69 -8.58
C THR A 2 -1.39 9.32 -8.88
N ASP A 3 -0.96 8.59 -7.86
CA ASP A 3 -0.26 7.31 -7.96
C ASP A 3 -1.14 6.20 -8.58
N ILE A 4 -2.43 6.19 -8.28
CA ILE A 4 -3.38 5.15 -8.74
C ILE A 4 -3.53 5.15 -10.27
N PRO A 5 -3.86 6.29 -10.93
CA PRO A 5 -3.93 6.30 -12.39
C PRO A 5 -2.55 6.09 -13.03
N LEU A 6 -1.47 6.56 -12.40
CA LEU A 6 -0.10 6.34 -12.91
C LEU A 6 0.26 4.85 -12.93
N VAL A 7 0.00 4.14 -11.83
CA VAL A 7 0.19 2.67 -11.77
C VAL A 7 -0.78 1.99 -12.74
N GLY A 8 -2.04 2.40 -12.80
CA GLY A 8 -3.02 1.89 -13.78
C GLY A 8 -2.51 1.96 -15.22
N LEU A 9 -1.88 3.07 -15.61
CA LEU A 9 -1.33 3.28 -16.96
C LEU A 9 -0.06 2.45 -17.23
N ALA A 10 0.67 2.04 -16.19
CA ALA A 10 1.90 1.26 -16.35
C ALA A 10 1.66 -0.22 -16.64
N PHE A 11 0.44 -0.72 -16.41
CA PHE A 11 0.09 -2.13 -16.61
C PHE A 11 -0.97 -2.27 -17.70
N HIS A 12 -0.72 -3.16 -18.67
CA HIS A 12 -1.63 -3.45 -19.79
C HIS A 12 -2.82 -4.33 -19.40
N SER A 13 -2.88 -4.81 -18.15
CA SER A 13 -3.94 -5.69 -17.64
C SER A 13 -4.83 -4.94 -16.65
N PRO A 14 -6.11 -5.34 -16.49
CA PRO A 14 -6.95 -4.79 -15.43
C PRO A 14 -6.26 -4.97 -14.06
N LEU A 15 -6.24 -3.90 -13.28
CA LEU A 15 -5.68 -3.86 -11.94
C LEU A 15 -6.80 -3.59 -10.94
N TYR A 16 -6.95 -4.49 -9.98
CA TYR A 16 -7.91 -4.38 -8.91
C TYR A 16 -7.28 -3.69 -7.71
N PHE A 17 -7.72 -2.47 -7.41
CA PHE A 17 -7.14 -1.69 -6.30
C PHE A 17 -7.88 -1.96 -4.99
N VAL A 18 -7.14 -2.33 -3.96
CA VAL A 18 -7.63 -2.41 -2.58
C VAL A 18 -7.43 -1.04 -1.93
N ALA A 19 -8.53 -0.29 -1.82
CA ALA A 19 -8.50 1.12 -1.46
C ALA A 19 -9.42 1.44 -0.27
N LYS A 20 -9.01 2.41 0.57
CA LYS A 20 -9.90 3.00 1.57
C LYS A 20 -11.12 3.61 0.88
N LYS A 21 -12.30 3.52 1.49
CA LYS A 21 -13.53 4.14 0.99
C LYS A 21 -13.42 5.65 0.79
N GLU A 22 -12.58 6.34 1.56
CA GLU A 22 -12.26 7.76 1.38
C GLU A 22 -11.71 8.07 -0.02
N LEU A 23 -10.98 7.12 -0.62
CA LEU A 23 -10.40 7.22 -1.96
C LEU A 23 -11.48 7.26 -3.05
N PHE A 24 -12.65 6.68 -2.78
CA PHE A 24 -13.81 6.67 -3.68
C PHE A 24 -14.61 7.98 -3.65
N ARG A 25 -14.27 8.93 -2.75
CA ARG A 25 -14.87 10.27 -2.77
C ARG A 25 -14.36 11.12 -3.94
N TYR A 26 -13.23 10.75 -4.55
CA TYR A 26 -12.69 11.47 -5.70
C TYR A 26 -13.28 10.95 -7.01
N PRO A 27 -13.94 11.79 -7.83
CA PRO A 27 -14.70 11.35 -8.99
C PRO A 27 -13.85 10.66 -10.07
N LEU A 28 -12.59 11.09 -10.26
CA LEU A 28 -11.66 10.47 -11.21
C LEU A 28 -11.24 9.06 -10.77
N VAL A 29 -10.90 8.90 -9.48
CA VAL A 29 -10.53 7.61 -8.90
C VAL A 29 -11.74 6.69 -8.86
N LYS A 30 -12.91 7.22 -8.50
CA LYS A 30 -14.18 6.51 -8.52
C LYS A 30 -14.47 5.95 -9.91
N HIS A 31 -14.34 6.76 -10.97
CA HIS A 31 -14.63 6.34 -12.35
C HIS A 31 -13.69 5.22 -12.81
N TYR A 32 -12.38 5.36 -12.59
CA TYR A 32 -11.37 4.35 -12.95
C TYR A 32 -11.57 3.04 -12.17
N ILE A 33 -11.81 3.14 -10.86
CA ILE A 33 -12.06 1.98 -10.01
C ILE A 33 -13.41 1.32 -10.32
N SER A 34 -14.44 2.09 -10.68
CA SER A 34 -15.76 1.55 -11.04
C SER A 34 -15.77 0.86 -12.41
N LEU A 35 -14.91 1.29 -13.34
CA LEU A 35 -14.75 0.63 -14.64
C LEU A 35 -13.80 -0.58 -14.56
N GLY A 36 -12.81 -0.55 -13.65
CA GLY A 36 -11.80 -1.60 -13.47
C GLY A 36 -12.05 -2.59 -12.33
N GLY A 37 -13.19 -2.49 -11.62
CA GLY A 37 -13.63 -3.46 -10.60
C GLY A 37 -12.97 -3.37 -9.22
N GLY A 38 -12.38 -2.24 -8.83
CA GLY A 38 -11.62 -2.20 -7.56
C GLY A 38 -12.47 -2.37 -6.30
N ILE A 39 -11.83 -2.95 -5.28
CA ILE A 39 -12.47 -3.44 -4.05
C ILE A 39 -12.42 -2.34 -2.98
N PRO A 40 -13.55 -1.74 -2.58
CA PRO A 40 -13.60 -0.78 -1.49
C PRO A 40 -13.41 -1.49 -0.13
N VAL A 41 -12.27 -1.29 0.52
CA VAL A 41 -12.04 -1.81 1.88
C VAL A 41 -12.41 -0.75 2.91
N ASP A 42 -13.51 -0.99 3.62
CA ASP A 42 -14.03 -0.16 4.71
C ASP A 42 -13.47 -0.67 6.06
N ARG A 43 -12.40 -0.05 6.59
CA ARG A 43 -11.74 -0.49 7.85
C ARG A 43 -12.56 -0.19 9.11
N GLU A 44 -13.57 0.67 9.03
CA GLU A 44 -14.42 1.04 10.17
C GLU A 44 -15.57 0.05 10.42
N LYS A 45 -15.89 -0.81 9.43
CA LYS A 45 -16.95 -1.83 9.57
C LYS A 45 -16.37 -3.22 9.30
N SER A 46 -16.09 -3.94 10.39
CA SER A 46 -15.53 -5.31 10.39
C SER A 46 -16.24 -6.27 9.43
N ILE A 47 -17.58 -6.16 9.30
CA ILE A 47 -18.40 -6.99 8.41
C ILE A 47 -18.08 -6.75 6.92
N ARG A 48 -17.92 -5.49 6.50
CA ARG A 48 -17.57 -5.15 5.10
C ARG A 48 -16.13 -5.49 4.74
N THR A 49 -15.25 -5.57 5.74
CA THR A 49 -13.86 -6.00 5.56
C THR A 49 -13.79 -7.48 5.14
N LEU A 50 -14.68 -8.33 5.67
CA LEU A 50 -14.73 -9.75 5.31
C LEU A 50 -15.23 -9.97 3.87
N ASP A 51 -16.28 -9.27 3.44
CA ASP A 51 -16.78 -9.42 2.07
C ASP A 51 -15.78 -8.89 1.03
N SER A 52 -15.11 -7.78 1.34
CA SER A 52 -14.02 -7.26 0.51
C SER A 52 -12.86 -8.26 0.42
N PHE A 53 -12.55 -8.96 1.52
CA PHE A 53 -11.54 -10.00 1.53
C PHE A 53 -11.96 -11.25 0.75
N LYS A 54 -13.23 -11.68 0.84
CA LYS A 54 -13.73 -12.78 -0.01
C LYS A 54 -13.60 -12.45 -1.50
N MET A 55 -13.93 -11.22 -1.88
CA MET A 55 -13.76 -10.74 -3.26
C MET A 55 -12.29 -10.73 -3.67
N LEU A 56 -11.39 -10.28 -2.79
CA LEU A 56 -9.94 -10.34 -2.99
C LEU A 56 -9.48 -11.78 -3.29
N ILE A 57 -9.89 -12.75 -2.48
CA ILE A 57 -9.54 -14.16 -2.67
C ILE A 57 -10.13 -14.72 -3.97
N ALA A 58 -11.37 -14.33 -4.32
CA ALA A 58 -11.99 -14.75 -5.59
C ALA A 58 -11.21 -14.24 -6.80
N LEU A 59 -10.72 -12.99 -6.76
CA LEU A 59 -9.87 -12.43 -7.81
C LEU A 59 -8.51 -13.14 -7.89
N LEU A 60 -7.88 -13.44 -6.74
CA LEU A 60 -6.63 -14.20 -6.71
C LEU A 60 -6.82 -15.60 -7.34
N LYS A 61 -7.94 -16.28 -7.04
CA LYS A 61 -8.31 -17.57 -7.70
C LYS A 61 -8.47 -17.44 -9.21
N ALA A 62 -8.94 -16.30 -9.69
CA ALA A 62 -9.08 -16.00 -11.11
C ALA A 62 -7.76 -15.57 -11.78
N ASN A 63 -6.62 -15.61 -11.07
CA ASN A 63 -5.32 -15.09 -11.51
C ASN A 63 -5.32 -13.60 -11.86
N GLU A 64 -6.22 -12.83 -11.24
CA GLU A 64 -6.30 -11.39 -11.42
C GLU A 64 -5.25 -10.65 -10.59
N LYS A 65 -4.86 -9.46 -11.07
CA LYS A 65 -3.81 -8.65 -10.46
C LYS A 65 -4.40 -7.66 -9.46
N ILE A 66 -3.89 -7.68 -8.24
CA ILE A 66 -4.41 -6.86 -7.15
C ILE A 66 -3.32 -5.91 -6.64
N VAL A 67 -3.65 -4.62 -6.57
CA VAL A 67 -2.77 -3.58 -6.04
C VAL A 67 -3.19 -3.24 -4.62
N ILE A 68 -2.23 -3.34 -3.70
CA ILE A 68 -2.40 -3.05 -2.28
C ILE A 68 -1.41 -1.95 -1.91
N PHE A 69 -1.89 -0.92 -1.20
CA PHE A 69 -1.03 0.08 -0.59
C PHE A 69 -0.75 -0.31 0.87
N PRO A 70 0.45 -0.83 1.19
CA PRO A 70 0.75 -1.40 2.50
C PRO A 70 0.68 -0.37 3.64
N GLU A 71 0.99 0.89 3.37
CA GLU A 71 0.94 1.99 4.35
C GLU A 71 -0.49 2.38 4.74
N GLY A 72 -1.46 2.18 3.84
CA GLY A 72 -2.87 2.58 4.03
C GLY A 72 -3.10 4.09 4.19
N THR A 73 -2.05 4.91 4.12
CA THR A 73 -2.08 6.38 4.16
C THR A 73 -0.91 6.87 3.30
N TYR A 74 -1.13 7.85 2.43
CA TYR A 74 -0.07 8.45 1.62
C TYR A 74 0.76 9.41 2.49
N PHE A 75 2.06 9.18 2.61
CA PHE A 75 2.99 10.14 3.18
C PHE A 75 3.76 10.86 2.07
N LYS A 76 3.89 12.18 2.18
CA LYS A 76 4.68 12.97 1.23
C LYS A 76 6.16 12.85 1.59
N ASN A 77 6.99 12.38 0.65
CA ASN A 77 8.46 12.28 0.75
C ASN A 77 9.05 11.26 1.74
N ILE A 78 8.23 10.41 2.36
CA ILE A 78 8.71 9.33 3.23
C ILE A 78 7.93 8.05 2.94
N VAL A 79 8.58 6.91 3.11
CA VAL A 79 7.92 5.60 3.15
C VAL A 79 7.54 5.32 4.59
N GLY A 80 6.24 5.26 4.87
CA GLY A 80 5.66 5.00 6.18
C GLY A 80 5.74 3.52 6.61
N GLY A 81 5.26 3.23 7.81
CA GLY A 81 5.20 1.85 8.32
C GLY A 81 4.14 1.01 7.60
N GLY A 82 4.56 -0.10 7.01
CA GLY A 82 3.67 -1.05 6.33
C GLY A 82 2.77 -1.81 7.32
N LYS A 83 1.51 -2.03 6.97
CA LYS A 83 0.54 -2.79 7.79
C LYS A 83 0.46 -4.24 7.31
N SER A 84 0.95 -5.17 8.12
CA SER A 84 1.01 -6.60 7.78
C SER A 84 -0.32 -7.35 7.84
N ARG A 85 -1.39 -6.77 8.40
CA ARG A 85 -2.68 -7.47 8.61
C ARG A 85 -3.29 -8.05 7.33
N LEU A 86 -3.27 -7.30 6.23
CA LEU A 86 -3.83 -7.77 4.96
C LEU A 86 -2.96 -8.87 4.34
N LEU A 87 -1.63 -8.72 4.43
CA LEU A 87 -0.67 -9.75 3.98
C LEU A 87 -0.82 -11.04 4.79
N ARG A 88 -1.03 -10.95 6.11
CA ARG A 88 -1.33 -12.11 6.97
C ARG A 88 -2.56 -12.87 6.47
N MET A 89 -3.64 -12.15 6.17
CA MET A 89 -4.87 -12.78 5.67
C MET A 89 -4.64 -13.44 4.31
N ILE A 90 -3.93 -12.79 3.38
CA ILE A 90 -3.60 -13.38 2.07
C ILE A 90 -2.75 -14.64 2.22
N LEU A 91 -1.71 -14.58 3.06
CA LEU A 91 -0.82 -15.72 3.33
C LEU A 91 -1.56 -16.90 3.95
N LYS A 92 -2.46 -16.63 4.90
CA LYS A 92 -3.35 -17.66 5.47
C LYS A 92 -4.19 -18.33 4.38
N SER A 93 -4.71 -17.55 3.43
CA SER A 93 -5.47 -18.11 2.31
C SER A 93 -4.63 -18.87 1.29
N GLN A 94 -3.29 -18.73 1.26
CA GLN A 94 -2.46 -19.50 0.33
C GLN A 94 -2.55 -21.00 0.57
N GLU A 95 -2.71 -21.43 1.83
CA GLU A 95 -2.92 -22.83 2.20
C GLU A 95 -4.22 -23.37 1.56
N ASP A 96 -5.31 -22.61 1.69
CA ASP A 96 -6.62 -22.94 1.11
C ASP A 96 -6.62 -22.90 -0.42
N LEU A 97 -5.83 -21.98 -1.00
CA LEU A 97 -5.71 -21.78 -2.44
C LEU A 97 -4.77 -22.78 -3.11
N LYS A 98 -3.89 -23.44 -2.33
CA LYS A 98 -2.77 -24.26 -2.84
C LYS A 98 -1.94 -23.54 -3.91
N GLN A 99 -1.81 -22.22 -3.78
CA GLN A 99 -1.14 -21.36 -4.74
C GLN A 99 -0.15 -20.45 -4.01
N LYS A 100 1.08 -20.36 -4.54
CA LYS A 100 2.05 -19.35 -4.09
C LYS A 100 1.71 -18.02 -4.75
N ILE A 101 1.43 -17.01 -3.93
CA ILE A 101 1.08 -15.67 -4.42
C ILE A 101 2.36 -14.81 -4.44
N PRO A 102 2.76 -14.26 -5.60
CA PRO A 102 3.88 -13.33 -5.68
C PRO A 102 3.48 -11.94 -5.19
N PHE A 103 4.29 -11.37 -4.29
CA PHE A 103 4.16 -9.99 -3.85
C PHE A 103 5.17 -9.12 -4.62
N ILE A 104 4.70 -8.27 -5.52
CA ILE A 104 5.56 -7.46 -6.39
C ILE A 104 5.63 -6.03 -5.84
N PRO A 105 6.80 -5.58 -5.34
CA PRO A 105 6.98 -4.21 -4.88
C PRO A 105 6.99 -3.25 -6.07
N VAL A 106 6.24 -2.16 -5.96
CA VAL A 106 6.16 -1.11 -6.98
C VAL A 106 6.50 0.23 -6.32
N GLY A 107 7.55 0.87 -6.82
CA GLY A 107 7.95 2.21 -6.42
C GLY A 107 7.61 3.25 -7.47
N ILE A 108 7.31 4.47 -7.03
CA ILE A 108 7.06 5.62 -7.91
C ILE A 108 8.10 6.68 -7.57
N HIS A 109 9.00 6.96 -8.51
CA HIS A 109 10.02 7.98 -8.39
C HIS A 109 9.60 9.24 -9.15
N TYR A 110 9.50 10.35 -8.42
CA TYR A 110 9.15 11.65 -8.96
C TYR A 110 10.40 12.46 -9.26
N GLY A 111 10.82 12.46 -10.53
CA GLY A 111 11.97 13.23 -10.99
C GLY A 111 11.77 14.75 -10.93
N GLU A 112 12.79 15.46 -11.39
CA GLU A 112 12.79 16.92 -11.46
C GLU A 112 11.68 17.45 -12.39
N ARG A 113 11.21 18.64 -12.06
CA ARG A 113 10.17 19.33 -12.82
C ARG A 113 10.82 20.19 -13.89
N LYS A 114 10.51 19.93 -15.16
CA LYS A 114 10.95 20.74 -16.30
C LYS A 114 9.75 21.50 -16.88
N GLY A 115 9.57 22.73 -16.42
CA GLY A 115 8.40 23.57 -16.74
C GLY A 115 7.09 23.04 -16.10
N TRP A 116 6.03 22.87 -16.90
CA TRP A 116 4.78 22.25 -16.42
C TRP A 116 4.93 20.74 -16.18
N ARG A 117 5.82 20.06 -16.92
CA ARG A 117 5.90 18.59 -16.94
C ARG A 117 6.83 18.08 -15.85
N ARG A 118 6.43 16.99 -15.19
CA ARG A 118 7.26 16.27 -14.23
C ARG A 118 7.53 14.88 -14.76
N ARG A 119 8.80 14.45 -14.74
CA ARG A 119 9.15 13.07 -15.07
C ARG A 119 8.71 12.17 -13.91
N VAL A 120 7.94 11.13 -14.24
CA VAL A 120 7.51 10.10 -13.29
C VAL A 120 8.08 8.78 -13.79
N GLU A 121 8.77 8.06 -12.92
CA GLU A 121 9.30 6.73 -13.18
C GLU A 121 8.56 5.73 -12.29
N ILE A 122 8.04 4.67 -12.90
CA ILE A 122 7.40 3.57 -12.18
C ILE A 122 8.38 2.40 -12.23
N CYS A 123 8.87 2.02 -11.07
CA CYS A 123 9.89 0.99 -10.91
C CYS A 123 9.23 -0.25 -10.30
N ILE A 124 9.26 -1.37 -11.04
CA ILE A 124 8.71 -2.65 -10.60
C ILE A 124 9.88 -3.52 -10.13
N GLY A 125 9.84 -3.96 -8.87
CA GLY A 125 10.87 -4.82 -8.29
C GLY A 125 10.62 -6.31 -8.53
N SER A 126 11.55 -7.13 -8.03
CA SER A 126 11.46 -8.59 -8.13
C SER A 126 10.34 -9.15 -7.24
N PRO A 127 9.66 -10.24 -7.65
CA PRO A 127 8.61 -10.85 -6.85
C PRO A 127 9.18 -11.41 -5.53
N LEU A 128 8.51 -11.06 -4.44
CA LEU A 128 8.77 -11.58 -3.10
C LEU A 128 7.74 -12.67 -2.78
N PHE A 129 8.17 -13.69 -2.06
CA PHE A 129 7.33 -14.83 -1.67
C PHE A 129 7.40 -15.04 -0.17
N ALA A 130 6.27 -15.49 0.39
CA ALA A 130 6.19 -16.03 1.73
C ALA A 130 5.20 -17.19 1.73
N GLU A 131 5.35 -18.09 2.71
CA GLU A 131 4.56 -19.32 2.77
C GLU A 131 3.60 -19.31 3.96
N ARG A 132 4.04 -18.81 5.13
CA ARG A 132 3.26 -18.89 6.36
C ARG A 132 2.71 -17.53 6.78
N GLU A 133 1.59 -17.55 7.50
CA GLU A 133 1.02 -16.33 8.10
C GLU A 133 2.01 -15.61 9.03
N SER A 134 2.88 -16.36 9.72
CA SER A 134 3.93 -15.81 10.60
C SER A 134 4.95 -14.95 9.83
N ASP A 135 5.20 -15.25 8.56
CA ASP A 135 6.18 -14.55 7.73
C ASP A 135 5.68 -13.18 7.24
N ALA A 136 4.39 -12.87 7.44
CA ALA A 136 3.77 -11.66 6.92
C ALA A 136 4.42 -10.35 7.37
N VAL A 137 4.92 -10.28 8.61
CA VAL A 137 5.61 -9.09 9.11
C VAL A 137 6.94 -8.92 8.38
N ALA A 138 7.76 -9.97 8.33
CA ALA A 138 9.03 -9.95 7.62
C ALA A 138 8.85 -9.65 6.13
N LEU A 139 7.83 -10.23 5.49
CA LEU A 139 7.48 -9.93 4.10
C LEU A 139 7.09 -8.46 3.93
N THR A 140 6.28 -7.92 4.84
CA THR A 140 5.89 -6.51 4.81
C THR A 140 7.14 -5.63 4.90
N GLU A 141 8.01 -5.88 5.88
CA GLU A 141 9.25 -5.11 6.07
C GLU A 141 10.14 -5.12 4.82
N ARG A 142 10.41 -6.31 4.26
CA ARG A 142 11.19 -6.46 3.02
C ARG A 142 10.53 -5.76 1.83
N THR A 143 9.21 -5.84 1.72
CA THR A 143 8.45 -5.15 0.66
C THR A 143 8.61 -3.64 0.79
N MET A 144 8.52 -3.10 2.01
CA MET A 144 8.69 -1.67 2.27
C MET A 144 10.12 -1.20 2.01
N GLU A 145 11.13 -1.99 2.37
CA GLU A 145 12.54 -1.73 2.04
C GLU A 145 12.75 -1.66 0.52
N GLU A 146 12.18 -2.63 -0.21
CA GLU A 146 12.31 -2.66 -1.65
C GLU A 146 11.57 -1.50 -2.32
N ILE A 147 10.38 -1.13 -1.84
CA ILE A 147 9.66 0.08 -2.29
C ILE A 147 10.49 1.34 -2.02
N SER A 148 11.11 1.46 -0.83
CA SER A 148 12.00 2.59 -0.48
C SER A 148 13.16 2.71 -1.46
N ARG A 149 13.80 1.59 -1.80
CA ARG A 149 14.89 1.50 -2.79
C ARG A 149 14.42 1.93 -4.18
N LEU A 150 13.26 1.43 -4.62
CA LEU A 150 12.67 1.74 -5.93
C LEU A 150 12.24 3.22 -6.04
N CYS A 151 11.70 3.79 -4.96
CA CYS A 151 11.28 5.19 -4.87
C CYS A 151 12.45 6.17 -4.69
N ARG A 152 13.63 5.70 -4.26
CA ARG A 152 14.78 6.53 -3.83
C ARG A 152 14.42 7.49 -2.69
N LEU A 153 13.57 7.05 -1.76
CA LEU A 153 13.11 7.83 -0.61
C LEU A 153 13.54 7.18 0.71
N PRO A 154 13.83 7.98 1.76
CA PRO A 154 14.14 7.44 3.08
C PRO A 154 12.90 6.79 3.71
N ARG A 155 13.11 5.70 4.45
CA ARG A 155 12.09 5.00 5.22
C ARG A 155 11.97 5.61 6.61
N GLN A 156 10.74 5.80 7.09
CA GLN A 156 10.50 6.16 8.49
C GLN A 156 10.76 4.92 9.36
N SER A 157 11.88 4.89 10.10
CA SER A 157 12.15 3.79 11.05
C SER A 157 11.11 3.80 12.17
N SER A 158 10.74 2.61 12.64
CA SER A 158 9.85 2.41 13.79
C SER A 158 10.38 3.07 15.08
N GLU A 159 11.68 3.34 15.19
CA GLU A 159 12.29 4.04 16.32
C GLU A 159 11.84 5.51 16.45
N ASN A 160 11.44 6.17 15.36
CA ASN A 160 11.13 7.59 15.41
C ASN A 160 9.75 7.91 16.02
N LYS A 161 8.93 6.88 16.30
CA LYS A 161 7.68 7.04 17.05
C LYS A 161 7.91 7.24 18.55
N ASP A 162 8.95 6.61 19.12
CA ASP A 162 9.22 6.72 20.55
C ASP A 162 9.90 8.04 20.92
N ASN A 163 10.65 8.64 20.01
CA ASN A 163 11.29 9.95 20.25
C ASN A 163 10.31 11.14 20.18
N LEU A 164 9.21 11.03 19.42
CA LEU A 164 8.19 12.09 19.36
C LEU A 164 7.25 12.09 20.59
N LEU A 165 7.22 11.01 21.36
CA LEU A 165 6.47 10.91 22.63
C LEU A 165 7.33 11.28 23.84
N ARG A 166 8.61 11.61 23.65
CA ARG A 166 9.58 11.92 24.71
C ARG A 166 10.01 13.38 24.79
N THR A 167 9.35 14.31 24.09
CA THR A 167 9.54 15.74 24.40
C THR A 167 9.00 16.03 25.80
N PRO A 168 9.83 16.50 26.76
CA PRO A 168 9.34 16.94 28.05
C PRO A 168 8.34 18.08 27.83
N ARG A 169 7.20 18.05 28.53
CA ARG A 169 6.36 19.24 28.62
C ARG A 169 7.24 20.36 29.19
N LEU A 170 7.31 21.49 28.49
CA LEU A 170 7.91 22.70 29.02
C LEU A 170 7.24 23.02 30.37
N PRO A 171 8.01 23.36 31.42
CA PRO A 171 7.42 23.71 32.71
C PRO A 171 6.59 24.99 32.57
N ASP A 172 5.37 24.94 33.09
CA ASP A 172 4.47 26.08 33.18
C ASP A 172 5.09 27.18 34.04
N GLY A 173 5.10 28.40 33.50
CA GLY A 173 5.29 29.63 34.26
C GLY A 173 6.70 30.20 34.21
N GLN A 174 6.88 31.29 33.46
CA GLN A 174 7.29 32.59 33.98
C GLN A 174 6.95 33.67 32.93
N ALA A 175 5.94 34.49 33.20
CA ALA A 175 5.79 35.80 32.59
C ALA A 175 5.75 36.80 33.74
N ASN A 176 6.79 37.63 33.80
CA ASN A 176 6.84 38.87 34.58
C ASN A 176 5.77 39.86 34.09
#